data_AF-A0A5K0VCD8-F1
#
_entry.id   AF-A0A5K0VCD8-F1
#
_cell.length_a   1.000
_cell.length_b   1.000
_cell.length_c   1.000
_cell.angle_alpha   90.00
_cell.angle_beta   90.00
_cell.angle_gamma   90.00
#
_symmetry.space_group_name_H-M   'P 1'
#
loop_
_entity.id
_entity.type
_entity.pdbx_description
1 polymer ?
#
loop_
_entity_poly.entity_id
_entity_poly.type
_entity_poly.pdbx_seq_one_letter_code
_entity_poly.pdbx_strand_id
1 'polypeptide(L)' 'ADAKTNRFKERVLKKGGTWRDIYGIDEKKVAAIVREDKVDILVELTGHTANNKLGLMACRPAPIQ' A
#
# COMPACT_ATOMS: atom_id res chain seq x y z
N ALA A 1 4.81 15.37 -1.13
CA ALA A 1 4.02 14.60 -2.11
C ALA A 1 3.65 15.49 -3.29
N ASP A 2 3.57 14.94 -4.50
CA ASP A 2 3.26 15.70 -5.72
C ASP A 2 1.75 15.92 -5.93
N ALA A 3 1.39 16.66 -6.99
CA ALA A 3 -0.01 16.98 -7.29
C ALA A 3 -0.88 15.74 -7.56
N LYS A 4 -0.33 14.69 -8.19
CA LYS A 4 -1.07 13.45 -8.47
C LYS A 4 -1.38 12.70 -7.18
N THR A 5 -0.39 12.59 -6.29
CA THR A 5 -0.54 11.95 -4.98
C THR A 5 -1.63 12.64 -4.16
N ASN A 6 -1.61 13.99 -4.11
CA ASN A 6 -2.62 14.75 -3.38
C ASN A 6 -4.02 14.52 -3.94
N ARG A 7 -4.18 14.54 -5.27
CA ARG A 7 -5.46 14.25 -5.94
C ARG A 7 -6.03 12.88 -5.56
N PHE A 8 -5.20 11.82 -5.53
CA PHE A 8 -5.69 10.49 -5.16
C PHE A 8 -6.00 10.38 -3.67
N LYS A 9 -5.14 10.95 -2.81
CA LYS A 9 -5.35 11.01 -1.37
C LYS A 9 -6.69 11.67 -1.03
N GLU A 10 -6.97 12.83 -1.61
CA GLU A 10 -8.25 13.52 -1.41
C GLU A 10 -9.45 12.67 -1.84
N ARG A 11 -9.37 12.00 -3.00
CA ARG A 11 -10.47 11.15 -3.50
C ARG A 11 -10.73 9.95 -2.58
N VAL A 12 -9.67 9.31 -2.07
CA VAL A 12 -9.78 8.16 -1.15
C VAL A 12 -10.43 8.61 0.16
N LEU A 13 -9.88 9.66 0.79
CA LEU A 13 -10.38 10.17 2.07
C LEU A 13 -11.82 10.68 1.97
N LYS A 14 -12.17 11.40 0.89
CA LYS A 14 -13.55 11.88 0.67
C LYS A 14 -14.57 10.76 0.49
N LYS A 15 -14.12 9.57 0.07
CA LYS A 15 -14.97 8.37 -0.08
C LYS A 15 -14.97 7.49 1.17
N GLY A 16 -14.38 7.94 2.29
CA GLY A 16 -14.30 7.18 3.54
C GLY A 16 -13.24 6.07 3.53
N GLY A 17 -12.37 6.04 2.52
CA GLY A 17 -11.24 5.12 2.48
C GLY A 17 -10.05 5.62 3.31
N THR A 18 -9.12 4.71 3.59
CA THR A 18 -7.89 5.02 4.34
C THR A 18 -6.74 5.32 3.40
N TRP A 19 -5.97 6.36 3.71
CA TRP A 19 -4.70 6.65 3.04
C TRP A 19 -3.57 6.60 4.08
N ARG A 20 -2.60 5.71 3.90
CA ARG A 20 -1.42 5.59 4.76
C ARG A 20 -0.15 5.80 3.93
N ASP A 21 0.72 6.70 4.36
CA ASP A 21 2.04 6.86 3.77
C ASP A 21 2.96 5.76 4.31
N ILE A 22 3.58 4.99 3.41
CA ILE A 22 4.50 3.89 3.73
C ILE A 22 5.90 4.11 3.14
N TYR A 23 6.17 5.30 2.60
CA TYR A 23 7.48 5.62 2.04
C TYR A 23 8.55 5.54 3.13
N GLY A 24 9.66 4.88 2.82
CA GLY A 24 10.76 4.64 3.78
C GLY A 24 10.46 3.59 4.87
N ILE A 25 9.25 3.02 4.94
CA ILE A 25 8.93 1.95 5.88
C ILE A 25 9.43 0.60 5.34
N ASP A 26 10.05 -0.18 6.23
CA ASP A 26 10.47 -1.56 5.96
C ASP A 26 9.29 -2.44 5.50
N GLU A 27 9.54 -3.28 4.50
CA GLU A 27 8.49 -4.09 3.86
C GLU A 27 7.84 -5.08 4.83
N LYS A 28 8.56 -5.64 5.81
CA LYS A 28 7.99 -6.55 6.80
C LYS A 28 7.05 -5.81 7.74
N LYS A 29 7.36 -4.55 8.08
CA LYS A 29 6.46 -3.70 8.88
C LYS A 29 5.20 -3.35 8.11
N VAL A 30 5.32 -3.01 6.82
CA VAL A 30 4.14 -2.80 5.97
C VAL A 30 3.31 -4.07 5.87
N ALA A 31 3.93 -5.24 5.78
CA ALA A 31 3.23 -6.53 5.75
C ALA A 31 2.45 -6.79 7.05
N ALA A 32 2.99 -6.41 8.21
CA ALA A 32 2.27 -6.49 9.48
C ALA A 32 1.05 -5.56 9.49
N ILE A 33 1.21 -4.30 9.06
CA ILE A 33 0.11 -3.34 8.95
C ILE A 33 -1.02 -3.88 8.07
N VAL A 34 -0.71 -4.43 6.89
CA VAL A 34 -1.71 -5.00 5.97
C VAL A 34 -2.49 -6.16 6.63
N ARG A 35 -1.80 -7.02 7.41
CA ARG A 35 -2.45 -8.11 8.15
C ARG A 35 -3.33 -7.61 9.29
N GLU A 36 -2.86 -6.61 10.03
CA GLU A 36 -3.60 -5.98 11.13
C GLU A 36 -4.87 -5.28 10.63
N ASP A 37 -4.77 -4.61 9.48
CA ASP A 37 -5.89 -3.98 8.78
C ASP A 37 -6.85 -5.01 8.15
N LYS A 38 -6.49 -6.31 8.15
CA LYS A 38 -7.27 -7.42 7.58
C LYS A 38 -7.64 -7.19 6.11
N VAL A 39 -6.66 -6.76 5.31
CA VAL A 39 -6.86 -6.58 3.87
C VAL A 39 -7.07 -7.94 3.19
N ASP A 40 -8.23 -8.13 2.57
CA ASP A 40 -8.55 -9.37 1.85
C ASP A 40 -7.86 -9.47 0.47
N ILE A 41 -7.74 -8.34 -0.23
CA ILE A 41 -7.15 -8.25 -1.57
C ILE A 41 -6.13 -7.11 -1.58
N LEU A 42 -4.85 -7.44 -1.78
CA LEU A 42 -3.78 -6.47 -1.89
C LEU A 42 -3.35 -6.31 -3.35
N VAL A 43 -3.44 -5.12 -3.92
CA VAL A 43 -2.99 -4.86 -5.30
C VAL A 43 -1.73 -3.99 -5.30
N GLU A 44 -0.65 -4.48 -5.92
CA GLU A 44 0.57 -3.72 -6.14
C GLU A 44 0.54 -3.07 -7.53
N LEU A 45 0.81 -1.76 -7.61
CA LEU A 45 0.61 -0.97 -8.83
C LEU A 45 1.92 -0.50 -9.50
N THR A 46 3.07 -0.84 -8.93
CA THR A 46 4.39 -0.35 -9.34
C THR A 46 5.11 -1.36 -10.25
N GLY A 47 4.92 -2.66 -10.02
CA GLY A 47 5.62 -3.73 -10.71
C GLY A 47 7.14 -3.65 -10.53
N HIS A 48 7.89 -3.98 -11.58
CA HIS A 48 9.37 -3.95 -11.56
C HIS A 48 9.97 -2.55 -11.81
N THR A 49 9.23 -1.47 -11.54
CA THR A 49 9.79 -0.11 -11.59
C THR A 49 10.47 0.27 -10.28
N ALA A 50 11.17 1.41 -10.25
CA ALA A 50 11.87 1.91 -9.07
C ALA A 50 10.93 2.11 -7.87
N ASN A 51 11.48 1.94 -6.66
CA ASN A 51 10.77 2.13 -5.39
C ASN A 51 9.52 1.25 -5.20
N ASN A 52 9.46 0.10 -5.87
CA ASN A 52 8.42 -0.89 -5.64
C ASN A 52 8.51 -1.52 -4.24
N LYS A 53 7.49 -2.33 -3.91
CA LYS A 53 7.40 -3.09 -2.67
C LYS A 53 7.18 -4.57 -2.96
N LEU A 54 7.90 -5.15 -3.93
CA LEU A 54 7.70 -6.56 -4.27
C LEU A 54 8.09 -7.51 -3.12
N GLY A 55 8.99 -7.11 -2.21
CA GLY A 55 9.30 -7.89 -1.00
C GLY A 55 8.15 -7.92 0.01
N LEU A 56 7.30 -6.89 0.04
CA LEU A 56 6.01 -6.92 0.77
C LEU A 56 5.10 -8.02 0.20
N MET A 57 5.00 -8.11 -1.13
CA MET A 57 4.15 -9.13 -1.80
C MET A 57 4.64 -10.55 -1.51
N ALA A 58 5.96 -10.74 -1.44
CA ALA A 58 6.57 -12.01 -1.06
C ALA A 58 6.20 -12.45 0.38
N CYS A 59 5.85 -11.50 1.26
CA CYS A 59 5.41 -11.81 2.62
C CYS A 59 3.97 -12.38 2.68
N ARG A 60 3.22 -12.37 1.57
CA ARG A 60 1.80 -12.79 1.48
C ARG A 60 0.93 -12.23 2.62
N PRO A 61 0.89 -10.89 2.81
CA PRO A 61 0.14 -10.28 3.90
C PRO A 61 -1.39 -10.31 3.72
N ALA A 62 -1.87 -10.51 2.49
CA ALA A 62 -3.29 -10.69 2.17
C ALA A 62 -3.51 -12.08 1.54
N PRO A 63 -4.71 -12.69 1.68
CA PRO A 63 -5.00 -13.99 1.07
C PRO A 63 -4.99 -13.95 -0.46
N ILE A 64 -5.37 -12.82 -1.08
CA ILE A 64 -5.28 -12.57 -2.52
C ILE A 64 -4.37 -11.37 -2.78
N GLN A 65 -3.55 -11.47 -3.83
CA GLN A 65 -2.52 -10.50 -4.21
C GLN A 65 -2.48 -10.28 -5.72
#